data_AF-A0A7W9CNJ5-F1
#
_entry.id   AF-A0A7W9CNJ5-F1
#
_cell.length_a   1.000
_cell.length_b   1.000
_cell.length_c   1.000
_cell.angle_alpha   90.00
_cell.angle_beta   90.00
_cell.angle_gamma   90.00
#
_symmetry.space_group_name_H-M   'P 1'
#
loop_
_entity.id
_entity.type
_entity.pdbx_description
1 polymer ?
#
loop_
_entity_poly.entity_id
_entity_poly.type
_entity_poly.pdbx_seq_one_letter_code
_entity_poly.pdbx_strand_id
1 'polypeptide(L)' 'MEIRRVIYSTNAIESLNVRCRRVERARGHFPNEQSAMKRLYLVVRSLDSKGME' A
#
# COMPACT_ATOMS: atom_id res chain seq x y z
N MET A 1 16.62 17.35 -10.56
CA MET A 1 16.81 17.23 -9.10
C MET A 1 15.70 16.42 -8.42
N GLU A 2 14.47 16.45 -8.93
CA GLU A 2 13.31 15.75 -8.33
C GLU A 2 13.47 14.23 -8.23
N ILE A 3 13.99 13.56 -9.25
CA ILE A 3 14.17 12.09 -9.24
C ILE A 3 15.05 11.65 -8.06
N ARG A 4 16.15 12.36 -7.78
CA ARG A 4 17.02 12.08 -6.63
C ARG A 4 16.28 12.29 -5.31
N ARG A 5 15.46 13.34 -5.21
CA ARG A 5 14.66 13.63 -4.01
C ARG A 5 13.62 12.55 -3.75
N VAL A 6 12.96 12.04 -4.80
CA VAL A 6 12.01 10.92 -4.72
C VAL A 6 12.72 9.63 -4.29
N ILE A 7 13.85 9.28 -4.94
CA ILE A 7 14.63 8.06 -4.63
C ILE A 7 15.17 8.08 -3.20
N TYR A 8 15.66 9.23 -2.74
CA TYR A 8 16.20 9.36 -1.38
C TYR A 8 15.12 9.61 -0.31
N SER A 9 13.86 9.79 -0.70
CA SER A 9 12.75 9.85 0.25
C SER A 9 12.18 8.46 0.48
N THR A 10 12.18 7.98 1.72
CA THR A 10 11.53 6.73 2.11
C THR A 10 10.00 6.86 2.21
N ASN A 11 9.49 8.09 2.21
CA ASN A 11 8.07 8.43 2.36
C ASN A 11 7.14 7.64 1.44
N ALA A 12 7.53 7.36 0.19
CA ALA A 12 6.68 6.61 -0.74
C ALA A 12 6.45 5.16 -0.26
N ILE A 13 7.52 4.50 0.17
CA ILE A 13 7.48 3.12 0.68
C ILE A 13 6.81 3.08 2.06
N GLU A 14 7.10 4.05 2.92
CA GLU A 14 6.46 4.17 4.24
C GLU A 14 4.95 4.39 4.11
N SER A 15 4.54 5.30 3.23
CA SER A 15 3.13 5.58 2.94
C SER A 15 2.39 4.36 2.38
N LEU A 16 3.05 3.55 1.54
CA LEU A 16 2.49 2.27 1.08
C LEU A 16 2.32 1.31 2.26
N ASN A 17 3.36 1.12 3.07
CA ASN A 17 3.33 0.21 4.23
C ASN A 17 2.27 0.58 5.27
N VAL A 18 2.08 1.88 5.54
CA VAL A 18 1.01 2.36 6.45
C VAL A 18 -0.36 1.94 5.94
N ARG A 19 -0.61 2.07 4.64
CA ARG A 19 -1.89 1.69 4.02
C ARG A 19 -2.10 0.18 4.03
N CYS A 20 -1.10 -0.61 3.68
CA CYS A 20 -1.16 -2.08 3.78
C CYS A 20 -1.45 -2.57 5.20
N ARG A 21 -0.79 -1.99 6.22
CA ARG A 21 -1.05 -2.35 7.62
C ARG A 21 -2.45 -1.94 8.08
N ARG A 22 -3.03 -0.86 7.54
CA ARG A 22 -4.39 -0.43 7.88
C ARG A 22 -5.43 -1.47 7.44
N VAL A 23 -5.30 -2.00 6.22
CA VAL A 23 -6.21 -3.03 5.69
C VAL A 23 -6.07 -4.36 6.42
N GLU A 24 -4.84 -4.75 6.77
CA GLU A 24 -4.58 -5.97 7.55
C GLU A 24 -5.22 -5.87 8.94
N ARG A 25 -4.98 -4.78 9.66
CA ARG A 25 -5.56 -4.55 11.00
C ARG A 25 -7.09 -4.48 10.98
N ALA A 26 -7.68 -3.91 9.92
CA ALA A 26 -9.12 -3.81 9.79
C ALA A 26 -9.81 -5.17 9.59
N ARG A 27 -9.12 -6.18 9.04
CA ARG A 27 -9.70 -7.50 8.74
C ARG A 27 -9.37 -8.55 9.80
N GLY A 28 -8.21 -8.47 10.45
CA GLY A 28 -7.79 -9.37 11.54
C GLY A 28 -7.40 -10.78 11.06
N HIS A 29 -8.35 -11.55 10.52
CA HIS A 29 -8.13 -12.89 9.99
C HIS A 29 -8.47 -12.98 8.50
N PHE A 30 -7.66 -13.74 7.76
CA PHE A 30 -7.88 -14.05 6.35
C PHE A 30 -8.15 -15.55 6.18
N PRO A 31 -9.16 -15.95 5.39
CA PRO A 31 -9.53 -17.35 5.25
C PRO A 31 -8.48 -18.20 4.50
N ASN A 32 -7.60 -17.56 3.73
CA ASN A 32 -6.43 -18.17 3.09
C ASN A 32 -5.47 -17.07 2.61
N GLU A 33 -4.27 -17.47 2.22
CA GLU A 33 -3.22 -16.56 1.72
C GLU A 33 -3.65 -15.78 0.47
N GLN A 34 -4.34 -16.43 -0.48
CA GLN A 34 -4.84 -15.76 -1.69
C GLN A 34 -5.80 -14.61 -1.38
N SER A 35 -6.61 -14.75 -0.33
CA SER A 35 -7.54 -13.72 0.13
C SER A 35 -6.83 -12.52 0.78
N ALA A 36 -5.66 -12.74 1.39
CA ALA A 36 -4.78 -11.68 1.88
C ALA A 36 -4.12 -10.96 0.71
N MET A 37 -3.54 -11.72 -0.22
CA MET A 37 -2.90 -11.18 -1.42
C MET A 37 -3.86 -10.34 -2.27
N LYS A 38 -5.09 -10.83 -2.50
CA LYS A 38 -6.13 -10.07 -3.22
C LYS A 38 -6.46 -8.75 -2.52
N ARG A 39 -6.45 -8.71 -1.19
CA ARG A 39 -6.73 -7.50 -0.41
C ARG A 39 -5.62 -6.47 -0.61
N LEU A 40 -4.35 -6.89 -0.52
CA LEU A 40 -3.18 -6.04 -0.76
C LEU A 40 -3.14 -5.51 -2.20
N TYR A 41 -3.41 -6.37 -3.18
CA TYR A 41 -3.50 -5.97 -4.60
C TYR A 41 -4.55 -4.87 -4.83
N LEU A 42 -5.75 -5.04 -4.26
CA LEU A 42 -6.81 -4.03 -4.40
C LEU A 42 -6.42 -2.70 -3.75
N VAL A 43 -5.65 -2.72 -2.66
CA VAL A 43 -5.16 -1.50 -2.01
C VAL A 43 -4.16 -0.79 -2.91
N VAL A 44 -3.15 -1.50 -3.42
CA VAL A 44 -2.17 -0.93 -4.37
C VAL A 44 -2.89 -0.33 -5.59
N ARG A 45 -3.80 -1.09 -6.21
CA ARG A 45 -4.57 -0.63 -7.38
C ARG A 45 -5.46 0.58 -7.08
N SER A 46 -5.98 0.69 -5.85
CA SER A 46 -6.78 1.84 -5.45
C SER A 46 -5.93 3.13 -5.33
N LEU A 47 -4.62 3.01 -5.14
CA LEU A 47 -3.70 4.16 -5.11
C LEU A 47 -3.53 4.74 -6.51
N ASP A 48 -3.36 3.86 -7.49
CA ASP A 48 -3.23 4.26 -8.90
C ASP A 48 -4.52 4.93 -9.41
N SER A 49 -5.69 4.47 -8.95
CA SER A 49 -6.98 5.03 -9.37
C SER A 49 -7.37 6.33 -8.67
N LYS A 50 -6.82 6.62 -7.49
CA LYS A 50 -7.20 7.80 -6.71
C LYS A 50 -6.21 8.96 -6.83
N GLY A 51 -5.08 8.77 -7.51
CA GLY A 51 -3.99 9.74 -7.50
C GLY A 51 -3.39 9.88 -6.10
N MET A 52 -2.08 10.09 -6.02
CA MET A 52 -1.48 10.56 -4.78
C MET A 52 -1.84 12.03 -4.56
N GLU A 53 -3.08 12.30 -4.16
CA GLU A 53 -3.43 13.55 -3.46
C GLU A 53 -3.17 13.40 -1.95
#